data_AF-A0A067SMS6-F1
#
_entry.id   AF-A0A067SMS6-F1
#
_cell.length_a   1.000
_cell.length_b   1.000
_cell.length_c   1.000
_cell.angle_alpha   90.00
_cell.angle_beta   90.00
_cell.angle_gamma   90.00
#
_symmetry.space_group_name_H-M   'P 1'
#
loop_
_entity.id
_entity.type
_entity.pdbx_description
1 polymer ?
#
loop_
_entity_poly.entity_id
_entity_poly.type
_entity_poly.pdbx_seq_one_letter_code
_entity_poly.pdbx_strand_id
1 'polypeptide(L)'
;MATEHIVEPTGPHPANALPDDVLWEIFTWNGNIFVKRGCLETALRSSQVCHSWRSFSLASPSLWGRLLDFRALNQKSDRWREEVLKRSGDSLLWVHATLAGLTSNAAPEQPFIYTLLESRWERIQHLRLADL
;
A
#
# COMPACT_ATOMS: atom_id res chain seq x y z
N MET A 1 40.16 -32.70 -5.94
CA MET A 1 38.82 -32.06 -6.01
C MET A 1 38.37 -31.84 -4.59
N ALA A 2 38.45 -30.59 -4.10
CA ALA A 2 37.94 -30.22 -2.78
C ALA A 2 36.48 -29.79 -2.96
N THR A 3 35.57 -30.51 -2.31
CA THR A 3 34.16 -30.14 -2.20
C THR A 3 34.06 -28.99 -1.21
N GLU A 4 33.73 -27.79 -1.68
CA GLU A 4 33.33 -26.69 -0.81
C GLU A 4 32.05 -27.10 -0.07
N HIS A 5 32.18 -27.33 1.23
CA HIS A 5 31.04 -27.39 2.13
C HIS A 5 30.42 -25.99 2.17
N ILE A 6 29.28 -25.82 1.50
CA ILE A 6 28.42 -24.65 1.69
C ILE A 6 27.92 -24.72 3.14
N VAL A 7 28.53 -23.92 4.01
CA VAL A 7 28.02 -23.71 5.36
C VAL A 7 26.75 -22.89 5.22
N GLU A 8 25.58 -23.49 5.44
CA GLU A 8 24.35 -22.73 5.53
C GLU A 8 24.47 -21.71 6.67
N PRO A 9 24.09 -20.44 6.47
CA PRO A 9 24.19 -19.43 7.51
C PRO A 9 23.32 -19.84 8.69
N THR A 10 23.93 -20.02 9.86
CA THR A 10 23.27 -20.42 11.12
C THR A 10 22.56 -19.25 11.82
N GLY A 11 22.49 -18.08 11.17
CA GLY A 11 21.77 -16.89 11.64
C GLY A 11 20.37 -16.77 11.05
N PRO A 12 19.50 -15.91 11.61
CA PRO A 12 18.22 -15.60 10.99
C PRO A 12 18.46 -15.14 9.55
N HIS A 13 17.64 -15.63 8.61
CA HIS A 13 17.70 -15.22 7.21
C HIS A 13 17.76 -13.68 7.13
N PRO A 14 18.63 -13.06 6.32
CA PRO A 14 18.88 -11.61 6.37
C PRO A 14 17.62 -10.75 6.30
N ALA A 15 16.61 -11.20 5.55
CA ALA A 15 15.30 -10.55 5.47
C ALA A 15 14.58 -10.43 6.84
N ASN A 16 14.83 -11.34 7.78
CA ASN A 16 14.23 -11.36 9.12
C ASN A 16 14.90 -10.38 10.09
N ALA A 17 16.09 -9.87 9.75
CA ALA A 17 16.92 -9.04 10.62
C ALA A 17 17.12 -7.61 10.08
N LEU A 18 16.29 -7.19 9.12
CA LEU A 18 16.34 -5.83 8.60
C LEU A 18 15.86 -4.84 9.67
N PRO A 19 16.61 -3.75 9.90
CA PRO A 19 16.15 -2.62 10.71
C PRO A 19 14.85 -2.00 10.20
N ASP A 20 14.07 -1.43 11.11
CA ASP A 20 12.74 -0.85 10.82
C ASP A 20 12.79 0.31 9.82
N ASP A 21 13.86 1.12 9.82
CA ASP A 21 14.07 2.21 8.85
C ASP A 21 14.30 1.67 7.43
N VAL A 22 15.05 0.58 7.29
CA VAL A 22 15.24 -0.10 6.00
C VAL A 22 13.92 -0.71 5.52
N LEU A 23 13.16 -1.36 6.41
CA LEU A 23 11.82 -1.87 6.08
C LEU A 23 10.90 -0.73 5.63
N TRP A 24 10.91 0.38 6.36
CA TRP A 24 10.13 1.58 6.03
C TRP A 24 10.44 2.10 4.63
N GLU A 25 11.72 2.22 4.28
CA GLU A 25 12.13 2.66 2.94
C GLU A 25 11.64 1.67 1.87
N ILE A 26 11.86 0.37 2.04
CA ILE A 26 11.39 -0.66 1.10
C ILE A 26 9.88 -0.55 0.88
N PHE A 27 9.11 -0.48 1.96
CA PHE A 27 7.65 -0.39 1.89
C PHE A 27 7.18 0.94 1.29
N THR A 28 7.86 2.05 1.58
CA THR A 28 7.59 3.36 0.98
C THR A 28 7.80 3.34 -0.53
N TRP A 29 8.89 2.73 -1.00
CA TRP A 29 9.16 2.56 -2.43
C TRP A 29 8.14 1.63 -3.10
N ASN A 30 7.85 0.49 -2.49
CA ASN A 30 6.89 -0.47 -3.02
C ASN A 30 5.46 0.07 -3.03
N GLY A 31 5.11 0.95 -2.09
CA GLY A 31 3.78 1.54 -1.91
C GLY A 31 3.57 2.88 -2.62
N ASN A 32 4.49 3.34 -3.47
CA ASN A 32 4.33 4.64 -4.12
C ASN A 32 3.34 4.58 -5.30
N ILE A 33 2.08 4.94 -5.02
CA ILE A 33 0.96 4.95 -5.98
C ILE A 33 1.13 5.93 -7.15
N PHE A 34 2.05 6.87 -7.07
CA PHE A 34 2.26 7.90 -8.10
C PHE A 34 3.37 7.56 -9.09
N VAL A 35 4.20 6.55 -8.80
CA VAL A 35 5.35 6.15 -9.62
C VAL A 35 5.08 4.86 -10.39
N LYS A 36 4.45 3.87 -9.77
CA LYS A 36 4.29 2.52 -10.35
C LYS A 36 2.88 1.98 -10.18
N ARG A 37 2.30 1.44 -11.27
CA ARG A 37 1.06 0.65 -11.22
C ARG A 37 1.32 -0.67 -10.47
N GLY A 38 0.35 -1.15 -9.71
CA GLY A 38 0.48 -2.40 -8.94
C GLY A 38 1.37 -2.30 -7.68
N CYS A 39 1.65 -1.08 -7.22
CA CYS A 39 2.34 -0.81 -5.95
C CYS A 39 1.59 -1.41 -4.74
N LEU A 40 0.25 -1.34 -4.70
CA LEU A 40 -0.54 -2.00 -3.66
C LEU A 40 -0.25 -3.51 -3.61
N GLU A 41 -0.30 -4.18 -4.76
CA GLU A 41 0.01 -5.60 -4.85
C GLU A 41 1.46 -5.89 -4.45
N THR A 42 2.40 -5.04 -4.88
CA THR A 42 3.82 -5.16 -4.52
C THR A 42 4.02 -5.04 -3.01
N ALA A 43 3.44 -4.03 -2.36
CA ALA A 43 3.49 -3.84 -0.92
C ALA A 43 2.85 -5.02 -0.16
N LEU A 44 1.71 -5.52 -0.64
CA LEU A 44 1.07 -6.71 -0.07
C LEU A 44 1.93 -7.96 -0.21
N ARG A 45 2.56 -8.18 -1.37
CA ARG A 45 3.52 -9.27 -1.58
C ARG A 45 4.76 -9.14 -0.69
N SER A 46 5.28 -7.93 -0.51
CA SER A 46 6.39 -7.67 0.43
C SER A 46 6.03 -8.07 1.86
N SER A 47 4.79 -7.83 2.29
CA SER A 47 4.33 -8.27 3.62
C SER A 47 4.33 -9.79 3.83
N GLN A 48 4.53 -10.59 2.78
CA GLN A 48 4.56 -12.06 2.82
C GLN A 48 5.98 -12.64 2.84
N VAL A 49 7.03 -11.81 2.82
CA VAL A 49 8.42 -12.27 2.86
C VAL A 49 8.70 -13.05 4.15
N CYS A 50 8.33 -12.47 5.30
CA CYS A 50 8.43 -13.13 6.60
C CYS A 50 7.50 -12.50 7.63
N HIS A 51 7.44 -13.09 8.83
CA HIS A 51 6.63 -12.58 9.94
C HIS A 51 7.00 -11.14 10.32
N SER A 52 8.29 -10.81 10.37
CA SER A 52 8.75 -9.45 10.73
C SER A 52 8.23 -8.39 9.75
N TRP A 53 8.33 -8.63 8.44
CA TRP A 53 7.82 -7.71 7.42
C TRP A 53 6.30 -7.57 7.49
N ARG A 54 5.59 -8.68 7.75
CA ARG A 54 4.15 -8.66 7.95
C ARG A 54 3.77 -7.81 9.15
N SER A 55 4.40 -8.04 10.30
CA SER A 55 4.15 -7.30 11.53
C SER A 55 4.42 -5.81 11.35
N PHE A 56 5.55 -5.47 10.73
CA PHE A 56 5.92 -4.09 10.42
C PHE A 56 4.87 -3.38 9.56
N SER A 57 4.47 -4.02 8.45
CA SER A 57 3.45 -3.47 7.53
C SER A 57 2.10 -3.29 8.22
N LEU A 58 1.65 -4.25 9.03
CA LEU A 58 0.39 -4.17 9.77
C LEU A 58 0.42 -3.11 10.87
N ALA A 59 1.57 -2.88 11.50
CA ALA A 59 1.76 -1.89 12.56
C ALA A 59 2.01 -0.46 12.04
N SER A 60 2.02 -0.23 10.72
CA SER A 60 2.38 1.05 10.11
C SER A 60 1.19 1.72 9.41
N PRO A 61 0.31 2.46 10.14
CA PRO A 61 -0.82 3.15 9.52
C PRO A 61 -0.43 4.10 8.39
N SER A 62 0.73 4.74 8.49
CA SER A 62 1.27 5.65 7.48
C SER A 62 1.57 4.95 6.15
N LEU A 63 1.90 3.65 6.18
CA LEU A 63 2.03 2.85 4.97
C LEU A 63 0.68 2.70 4.28
N TRP A 64 -0.36 2.30 5.03
CA TRP A 64 -1.71 2.10 4.48
C TRP A 64 -2.35 3.38 3.96
N GLY A 65 -2.08 4.52 4.61
CA GLY A 65 -2.53 5.83 4.14
C GLY A 65 -1.98 6.19 2.75
N ARG A 66 -0.83 5.63 2.36
CA ARG A 66 -0.21 5.88 1.05
C ARG A 66 -0.74 4.99 -0.08
N LEU A 67 -1.64 4.04 0.20
CA LEU A 67 -2.02 2.96 -0.71
C LEU A 67 -3.43 3.11 -1.33
N LEU A 68 -4.07 4.29 -1.25
CA LEU A 68 -5.37 4.53 -1.86
C LEU A 68 -5.26 4.84 -3.38
N ASP A 69 -4.90 3.81 -4.17
CA ASP A 69 -4.98 3.85 -5.64
C ASP A 69 -6.31 3.24 -6.11
N PHE A 70 -7.26 4.07 -6.48
CA PHE A 70 -8.59 3.64 -6.92
C PHE A 70 -8.58 2.88 -8.24
N ARG A 71 -7.51 2.95 -9.05
CA ARG A 71 -7.36 2.09 -10.24
C ARG A 71 -7.07 0.65 -9.85
N ALA A 72 -6.28 0.47 -8.79
CA ALA A 72 -5.96 -0.84 -8.24
C ALA A 72 -7.05 -1.35 -7.28
N LEU A 73 -7.88 -0.44 -6.76
CA LEU A 73 -8.99 -0.72 -5.85
C LEU A 73 -10.38 -0.67 -6.52
N ASN A 74 -10.44 -0.99 -7.81
CA ASN A 74 -11.64 -0.89 -8.65
C ASN A 74 -12.63 -2.07 -8.52
N GLN A 75 -12.44 -2.92 -7.51
CA GLN A 75 -13.36 -4.00 -7.18
C GLN A 75 -14.77 -3.47 -6.86
N LYS A 76 -15.78 -4.28 -7.23
CA LYS A 76 -17.22 -4.00 -7.02
C LYS A 76 -17.61 -3.73 -5.56
N SER A 77 -16.88 -4.30 -4.61
CA SER A 77 -17.16 -4.15 -3.18
C SER A 77 -16.14 -3.20 -2.56
N ASP A 78 -16.65 -2.35 -1.67
CA ASP A 78 -15.85 -1.36 -0.93
C ASP A 78 -14.97 -1.98 0.16
N ARG A 79 -15.13 -3.27 0.47
CA ARG A 79 -14.44 -3.97 1.57
C ARG A 79 -12.94 -3.70 1.61
N TRP A 80 -12.26 -3.74 0.46
CA TRP A 80 -10.82 -3.48 0.41
C TRP A 80 -10.47 -1.99 0.56
N ARG A 81 -11.30 -1.09 0.02
CA ARG A 81 -11.13 0.35 0.18
C ARG A 81 -11.32 0.77 1.64
N GLU A 82 -12.34 0.21 2.29
CA GLU A 82 -12.59 0.36 3.73
C GLU A 82 -11.45 -0.22 4.57
N GLU A 83 -10.92 -1.40 4.23
CA GLU A 83 -9.81 -2.00 4.98
C GLU A 83 -8.54 -1.17 4.88
N VAL A 84 -8.19 -0.67 3.68
CA VAL A 84 -7.04 0.23 3.50
C VAL A 84 -7.25 1.52 4.31
N LEU A 85 -8.43 2.14 4.20
CA LEU A 85 -8.76 3.35 4.96
C LEU A 85 -8.74 3.11 6.47
N LYS A 86 -9.29 1.99 6.95
CA LYS A 86 -9.29 1.61 8.35
C LYS A 86 -7.88 1.42 8.89
N ARG A 87 -7.03 0.70 8.16
CA ARG A 87 -5.63 0.48 8.56
C ARG A 87 -4.79 1.74 8.52
N SER A 88 -5.18 2.72 7.70
CA SER A 88 -4.50 4.02 7.69
C SER A 88 -4.63 4.79 9.01
N GLY A 89 -5.56 4.40 9.90
CA GLY A 89 -5.80 5.08 11.16
C GLY A 89 -6.12 6.56 10.92
N ASP A 90 -5.35 7.44 11.56
CA ASP A 90 -5.40 8.90 11.37
C ASP A 90 -4.27 9.43 10.47
N SER A 91 -3.49 8.54 9.85
CA SER A 91 -2.41 8.96 8.96
C SER A 91 -2.90 9.77 7.78
N LEU A 92 -2.00 10.60 7.27
CA LEU A 92 -2.18 11.31 6.02
C LEU A 92 -2.37 10.34 4.85
N LEU A 93 -3.23 10.75 3.91
CA LEU A 93 -3.71 9.95 2.81
C LEU A 93 -3.08 10.40 1.49
N TRP A 94 -2.65 9.43 0.70
CA TRP A 94 -2.28 9.63 -0.69
C TRP A 94 -3.34 8.98 -1.54
N VAL A 95 -3.99 9.78 -2.37
CA VAL A 95 -5.13 9.36 -3.17
C VAL A 95 -4.79 9.48 -4.65
N HIS A 96 -4.92 8.38 -5.37
CA HIS A 96 -4.89 8.37 -6.82
C HIS A 96 -6.23 7.89 -7.35
N ALA A 97 -6.93 8.75 -8.09
CA ALA A 97 -8.20 8.43 -8.74
C ALA A 97 -8.17 8.76 -10.23
N THR A 98 -9.14 8.24 -10.98
CA THR A 98 -9.36 8.63 -12.38
C THR A 98 -10.54 9.58 -12.47
N LEU A 99 -10.53 10.47 -13.47
CA LEU A 99 -11.68 11.33 -13.70
C LEU A 99 -12.94 10.51 -14.01
N ALA A 100 -12.80 9.41 -14.76
CA ALA A 100 -13.89 8.47 -15.02
C ALA A 100 -14.47 7.88 -13.73
N GLY A 101 -13.63 7.54 -12.74
CA GLY A 101 -14.07 7.03 -11.44
C GLY A 101 -14.81 8.08 -10.60
N LEU A 102 -14.64 9.37 -10.90
CA LEU A 102 -15.35 10.47 -10.23
C LEU A 102 -16.64 10.88 -10.95
N THR A 103 -16.66 10.82 -12.28
CA THR A 103 -17.76 11.37 -13.09
C THR A 103 -18.75 10.31 -13.58
N SER A 104 -18.33 9.04 -13.67
CA SER A 104 -19.20 7.96 -14.12
C SER A 104 -20.01 7.41 -12.95
N ASN A 105 -21.33 7.55 -13.03
CA ASN A 105 -22.27 6.92 -12.08
C ASN A 105 -22.25 5.38 -12.14
N ALA A 106 -21.63 4.81 -13.18
CA ALA A 106 -21.44 3.37 -13.31
C ALA A 106 -20.16 2.87 -12.62
N ALA A 107 -19.26 3.77 -12.19
CA ALA A 107 -18.04 3.39 -11.51
C ALA A 107 -18.35 2.96 -10.05
N PRO A 108 -18.05 1.71 -9.65
CA PRO A 108 -18.37 1.22 -8.32
C PRO A 108 -17.64 1.98 -7.21
N GLU A 109 -16.53 2.64 -7.52
CA GLU A 109 -15.74 3.42 -6.58
C GLU A 109 -16.23 4.85 -6.37
N GLN A 110 -17.10 5.36 -7.25
CA GLN A 110 -17.50 6.76 -7.25
C GLN A 110 -18.05 7.22 -5.88
N PRO A 111 -19.05 6.54 -5.26
CA PRO A 111 -19.63 7.01 -4.00
C PRO A 111 -18.60 7.06 -2.86
N PHE A 112 -17.65 6.11 -2.87
CA PHE A 112 -16.59 6.05 -1.88
C PHE A 112 -15.63 7.22 -2.05
N ILE A 113 -15.23 7.55 -3.28
CA ILE A 113 -14.32 8.68 -3.51
C ILE A 113 -14.97 9.98 -3.04
N TYR A 114 -16.25 10.23 -3.37
CA TYR A 114 -16.96 11.43 -2.88
C TYR A 114 -16.99 11.48 -1.35
N THR A 115 -17.38 10.38 -0.71
CA THR A 115 -17.43 10.29 0.76
C THR A 115 -16.05 10.54 1.38
N LEU A 116 -14.98 10.01 0.77
CA LEU A 116 -13.62 10.21 1.23
C LEU A 116 -13.19 11.68 1.10
N LEU A 117 -13.46 12.29 -0.05
CA LEU A 117 -13.12 13.69 -0.32
C LEU A 117 -13.88 14.65 0.61
N GLU A 118 -15.15 14.38 0.89
CA GLU A 118 -15.99 15.21 1.75
C GLU A 118 -15.62 15.05 3.24
N SER A 119 -15.52 13.81 3.72
CA SER A 119 -15.39 13.53 5.16
C SER A 119 -13.95 13.52 5.67
N ARG A 120 -12.96 13.36 4.79
CA ARG A 120 -11.54 13.17 5.17
C ARG A 120 -10.59 14.11 4.44
N TRP A 121 -11.10 15.22 3.87
CA TRP A 121 -10.28 16.18 3.12
C TRP A 121 -8.99 16.59 3.85
N GLU A 122 -9.09 16.91 5.14
CA GLU A 122 -7.95 17.36 5.97
C GLU A 122 -6.82 16.33 6.08
N ARG A 123 -7.13 15.05 5.89
CA ARG A 123 -6.13 13.98 5.92
C ARG A 123 -5.47 13.79 4.56
N ILE A 124 -6.03 14.29 3.46
CA ILE A 124 -5.48 14.10 2.13
C ILE A 124 -4.26 15.00 1.95
N GLN A 125 -3.08 14.39 1.93
CA GLN A 125 -1.82 15.09 1.73
C GLN A 125 -1.47 15.20 0.23
N HIS A 126 -1.77 14.14 -0.54
CA HIS A 126 -1.53 14.12 -1.97
C HIS A 126 -2.75 13.58 -2.69
N LEU A 127 -3.22 14.32 -3.69
CA LEU A 127 -4.32 13.92 -4.56
C LEU A 127 -3.84 14.00 -6.01
N ARG A 128 -3.94 12.88 -6.74
CA ARG A 128 -3.76 12.85 -8.20
C ARG A 128 -5.04 12.38 -8.85
N LEU A 129 -5.56 13.22 -9.74
CA LEU A 129 -6.62 12.88 -10.67
C LEU A 129 -5.98 12.72 -12.05
N ALA A 130 -6.14 11.56 -12.67
CA ALA A 130 -5.61 11.31 -14.01
C ALA A 130 -6.76 11.02 -14.99
N ASP A 131 -6.59 11.50 -16.21
CA ASP A 131 -7.32 10.99 -17.36
C ASP A 131 -6.67 9.65 -17.79
N LEU A 132 -7.50 8.73 -18.31
CA LEU A 132 -7.14 7.34 -18.60
C LEU A 132 -5.87 7.18 -19.46
#